data_AF-A0A7R9D826-F1
#
_entry.id   AF-A0A7R9D826-F1
#
_cell.length_a   1.000
_cell.length_b   1.000
_cell.length_c   1.000
_cell.angle_alpha   90.00
_cell.angle_beta   90.00
_cell.angle_gamma   90.00
#
_symmetry.space_group_name_H-M   'P 1'
#
loop_
_entity.id
_entity.type
_entity.pdbx_description
1 polymer ?
#
loop_
_entity_poly.entity_id
_entity_poly.type
_entity_poly.pdbx_seq_one_letter_code
_entity_poly.pdbx_strand_id
1 'polypeptide(L)'
;MELRFEDLTKLQIPDWILDPFSFEAVDKLDNSLQTEFLDLKYDCEAKIIFKQSGYELGWVKIMDTYPQLWGKTEPLLISFPSTYLVEKGFSSVVQLLTKQRNKLDICLKGDLRLNLTNIKPDIQALTEIHQGLMDEVEDFPDDLAYDSDEEEYDALNDETFGSDAIGESKI
;
A
#
# COMPACT_ATOMS: atom_id res chain seq x y z
N MET A 1 20.95 18.77 4.02
CA MET A 1 20.24 17.52 3.68
C MET A 1 19.79 16.85 4.99
N GLU A 2 19.09 17.58 5.86
CA GLU A 2 18.79 17.16 7.25
C GLU A 2 17.28 17.07 7.55
N LEU A 3 16.40 17.34 6.59
CA LEU A 3 14.95 17.47 6.84
C LEU A 3 14.12 16.26 6.41
N ARG A 4 14.76 15.18 5.95
CA ARG A 4 14.05 13.98 5.52
C ARG A 4 14.05 12.98 6.67
N PHE A 5 12.86 12.63 7.17
CA PHE A 5 12.62 11.68 8.27
C PHE A 5 12.93 12.20 9.69
N GLU A 6 12.85 13.51 9.90
CA GLU A 6 13.03 14.11 11.23
C GLU A 6 11.98 13.62 12.25
N ASP A 7 10.79 13.26 11.77
CA ASP A 7 9.73 12.60 12.53
C ASP A 7 10.14 11.19 12.99
N LEU A 8 10.81 10.40 12.14
CA LEU A 8 11.30 9.07 12.51
C LEU A 8 12.49 9.12 13.48
N THR A 9 13.38 10.12 13.33
CA THR A 9 14.52 10.27 14.25
C THR A 9 14.12 10.82 15.62
N LYS A 10 13.03 11.58 15.68
CA LYS A 10 12.44 12.09 16.93
C LYS A 10 11.41 11.14 17.54
N LEU A 11 11.05 10.06 16.84
CA LEU A 11 10.05 9.11 17.31
C LEU A 11 10.56 8.41 18.58
N GLN A 12 9.88 8.65 19.69
CA GLN A 12 10.12 7.95 20.95
C GLN A 12 9.11 6.81 21.05
N ILE A 13 9.59 5.57 20.96
CA ILE A 13 8.76 4.38 21.14
C ILE A 13 8.75 4.06 22.63
N PRO A 14 7.59 4.08 23.30
CA PRO A 14 7.51 3.68 24.70
C PRO A 14 7.89 2.21 24.90
N ASP A 15 8.70 1.93 25.92
CA ASP A 15 9.19 0.59 26.24
C ASP A 15 8.06 -0.42 26.48
N TRP A 16 6.93 0.05 27.02
CA TRP A 16 5.76 -0.78 27.31
C TRP A 16 5.05 -1.33 26.07
N ILE A 17 5.32 -0.79 24.87
CA ILE A 17 4.77 -1.34 23.62
C ILE A 17 5.49 -2.63 23.23
N LEU A 18 6.79 -2.73 23.53
CA LEU A 18 7.58 -3.90 23.23
C LEU A 18 7.38 -4.99 24.29
N ASP A 19 7.38 -4.61 25.56
CA ASP A 19 7.14 -5.51 26.68
C ASP A 19 6.24 -4.86 27.75
N PRO A 20 4.91 -4.94 27.59
CA PRO A 20 3.98 -4.35 28.55
C PRO A 20 4.04 -5.02 29.93
N PHE A 21 4.48 -6.28 30.01
CA PHE A 21 4.48 -7.04 31.27
C PHE A 21 5.71 -6.77 32.13
N SER A 22 6.83 -6.35 31.53
CA SER A 22 8.06 -5.94 32.21
C SER A 22 8.06 -4.47 32.63
N PHE A 23 7.13 -3.65 32.10
CA PHE A 23 7.09 -2.22 32.39
C PHE A 23 6.70 -1.92 33.85
N GLU A 24 7.60 -1.26 34.58
CA GLU A 24 7.40 -0.94 36.01
C GLU A 24 6.88 0.48 36.24
N ALA A 25 7.16 1.42 35.34
CA ALA A 25 6.87 2.84 35.53
C ALA A 25 5.44 3.24 35.12
N VAL A 26 4.44 2.47 35.55
CA VAL A 26 3.02 2.70 35.24
C VAL A 26 2.56 4.08 35.73
N ASP A 27 3.10 4.57 36.84
CA ASP A 27 2.79 5.88 37.41
C ASP A 27 3.18 7.08 36.51
N LYS A 28 4.05 6.84 35.52
CA LYS A 28 4.45 7.87 34.54
C LYS A 28 3.54 7.93 33.32
N LEU A 29 2.61 6.98 33.18
CA LEU A 29 1.69 6.92 32.06
C LEU A 29 0.54 7.92 32.28
N ASP A 30 -0.12 8.32 31.20
CA ASP A 30 -1.33 9.15 31.30
C ASP A 30 -2.37 8.47 32.19
N ASN A 31 -3.02 9.23 33.08
CA ASN A 31 -3.99 8.70 34.04
C ASN A 31 -5.10 7.86 33.37
N SER A 32 -5.48 8.19 32.14
CA SER A 32 -6.48 7.43 31.36
C SER A 32 -5.99 6.04 30.97
N LEU A 33 -4.68 5.88 30.74
CA LEU A 33 -4.07 4.61 30.34
C LEU A 33 -3.71 3.74 31.55
N GLN A 34 -3.43 4.33 32.70
CA GLN A 34 -2.96 3.58 33.89
C GLN A 34 -3.92 2.46 34.31
N THR A 35 -5.23 2.71 34.31
CA THR A 35 -6.23 1.71 34.69
C THR A 35 -6.19 0.51 33.74
N GLU A 36 -6.27 0.79 32.44
CA GLU A 36 -6.28 -0.22 31.39
C GLU A 36 -4.95 -1.00 31.33
N PHE A 37 -3.84 -0.31 31.57
CA PHE A 37 -2.51 -0.90 31.65
C PHE A 37 -2.36 -1.83 32.86
N LEU A 38 -2.96 -1.47 34.00
CA LEU A 38 -2.93 -2.30 35.20
C LEU A 38 -3.71 -3.59 34.96
N ASP A 39 -4.88 -3.51 34.33
CA ASP A 39 -5.68 -4.68 33.97
C ASP A 39 -4.89 -5.60 33.02
N LEU A 40 -4.29 -5.04 31.96
CA LEU A 40 -3.43 -5.78 31.03
C LEU A 40 -2.27 -6.48 31.74
N LYS A 41 -1.63 -5.83 32.73
CA LYS A 41 -0.47 -6.39 33.44
C LYS A 41 -0.81 -7.67 34.21
N TYR A 42 -2.05 -7.79 34.69
CA TYR A 42 -2.54 -8.95 35.42
C TYR A 42 -3.33 -9.94 34.54
N ASP A 43 -3.54 -9.62 33.27
CA ASP A 43 -4.18 -10.50 32.30
C ASP A 43 -3.24 -11.64 31.87
N CYS A 44 -3.57 -12.85 32.31
CA CYS A 44 -2.80 -14.05 31.99
C CYS A 44 -3.00 -14.51 30.54
N GLU A 45 -4.16 -14.27 29.93
CA GLU A 45 -4.46 -14.63 28.55
C GLU A 45 -3.67 -13.73 27.61
N ALA A 46 -3.69 -12.42 27.84
CA ALA A 46 -2.86 -11.47 27.09
C ALA A 46 -1.37 -11.85 27.18
N LYS A 47 -0.89 -12.21 28.36
CA LYS A 47 0.52 -12.65 28.54
C LYS A 47 0.88 -13.88 27.70
N ILE A 48 -0.05 -14.82 27.56
CA ILE A 48 0.15 -16.00 26.70
C ILE A 48 0.16 -15.59 25.23
N ILE A 49 -0.78 -14.74 24.81
CA ILE A 49 -0.89 -14.26 23.43
C ILE A 49 0.40 -13.55 22.98
N PHE A 50 0.93 -12.64 23.80
CA PHE A 50 2.17 -11.90 23.50
C PHE A 50 3.38 -12.83 23.40
N LYS A 51 3.48 -13.83 24.28
CA LYS A 51 4.57 -14.83 24.22
C LYS A 51 4.50 -15.73 23.00
N GLN A 52 3.29 -16.05 22.52
CA GLN A 52 3.09 -16.95 21.38
C GLN A 52 3.19 -16.24 20.03
N SER A 53 2.64 -15.03 19.93
CA SER A 53 2.43 -14.33 18.66
C SER A 53 3.40 -13.16 18.43
N GLY A 54 4.16 -12.75 19.44
CA GLY A 54 4.94 -11.51 19.43
C GLY A 54 4.09 -10.30 19.84
N TYR A 55 4.74 -9.14 19.97
CA TYR A 55 4.05 -7.90 20.37
C TYR A 55 3.18 -7.36 19.23
N GLU A 56 3.61 -7.50 17.98
CA GLU A 56 2.90 -6.97 16.80
C GLU A 56 1.49 -7.56 16.69
N LEU A 57 1.41 -8.90 16.70
CA LEU A 57 0.14 -9.61 16.65
C LEU A 57 -0.56 -9.64 18.01
N GLY A 58 0.19 -9.49 19.11
CA GLY A 58 -0.36 -9.43 20.45
C GLY A 58 -1.30 -8.25 20.61
N TRP A 59 -0.83 -7.05 20.28
CA TRP A 59 -1.64 -5.83 20.32
C TRP A 59 -2.87 -5.88 19.43
N VAL A 60 -2.74 -6.42 18.20
CA VAL A 60 -3.87 -6.57 17.28
C VAL A 60 -4.95 -7.50 17.84
N LYS A 61 -4.56 -8.57 18.54
CA LYS A 61 -5.52 -9.52 19.13
C LYS A 61 -6.28 -8.96 20.34
N ILE A 62 -5.70 -8.00 21.06
CA ILE A 62 -6.29 -7.43 22.27
C ILE A 62 -6.87 -6.02 22.04
N MET A 63 -6.94 -5.58 20.78
CA MET A 63 -7.33 -4.21 20.42
C MET A 63 -8.71 -3.82 20.90
N ASP A 64 -9.66 -4.76 20.89
CA ASP A 64 -11.05 -4.53 21.31
C ASP A 64 -11.18 -4.52 22.85
N THR A 65 -10.32 -5.27 23.54
CA THR A 65 -10.31 -5.36 25.01
C THR A 65 -9.68 -4.13 25.64
N TYR A 66 -8.62 -3.61 25.01
CA TYR A 66 -7.83 -2.49 25.51
C TYR A 66 -7.73 -1.37 24.45
N PRO A 67 -8.84 -0.62 24.23
CA PRO A 67 -8.91 0.37 23.17
C PRO A 67 -8.06 1.63 23.41
N GLN A 68 -7.83 2.04 24.66
CA GLN A 68 -7.02 3.23 24.93
C GLN A 68 -5.53 2.94 24.74
N LEU A 69 -5.08 1.74 25.14
CA LEU A 69 -3.74 1.25 24.87
C LEU A 69 -3.54 1.06 23.36
N TRP A 70 -4.51 0.43 22.69
CA TRP A 70 -4.47 0.26 21.23
C TRP A 70 -4.33 1.61 20.51
N GLY A 71 -5.08 2.64 20.89
CA GLY A 71 -5.00 3.95 20.25
C GLY A 71 -3.62 4.62 20.32
N LYS A 72 -2.77 4.24 21.29
CA LYS A 72 -1.36 4.69 21.35
C LYS A 72 -0.43 3.78 20.57
N THR A 73 -0.73 2.49 20.51
CA THR A 73 0.11 1.48 19.88
C THR A 73 -0.10 1.36 18.37
N GLU A 74 -1.33 1.55 17.89
CA GLU A 74 -1.71 1.50 16.47
C GLU A 74 -0.80 2.32 15.56
N PRO A 75 -0.57 3.63 15.79
CA PRO A 75 0.27 4.42 14.90
C PRO A 75 1.72 3.90 14.87
N LEU A 76 2.21 3.34 15.97
CA LEU A 76 3.59 2.86 16.12
C LEU A 76 3.81 1.50 15.47
N LEU A 77 2.79 0.64 15.47
CA LEU A 77 2.81 -0.62 14.72
C LEU A 77 2.72 -0.40 13.21
N ILE A 78 1.99 0.63 12.78
CA ILE A 78 1.84 0.99 11.36
C ILE A 78 3.08 1.73 10.84
N SER A 79 3.79 2.49 11.69
CA SER A 79 4.82 3.47 11.28
C SER A 79 6.18 2.90 10.83
N PHE A 80 6.31 1.61 10.55
CA PHE A 80 7.56 1.06 10.01
C PHE A 80 7.42 0.44 8.61
N PRO A 81 7.26 1.27 7.56
CA PRO A 81 7.73 0.85 6.26
C PRO A 81 9.27 0.92 6.32
N SER A 82 9.95 -0.22 6.27
CA SER A 82 11.39 -0.22 6.03
C SER A 82 11.68 0.59 4.76
N THR A 83 12.87 1.20 4.66
CA THR A 83 13.29 1.88 3.41
C THR A 83 13.09 0.98 2.20
N TYR A 84 13.30 -0.33 2.36
CA TYR A 84 12.96 -1.36 1.39
C TYR A 84 11.48 -1.38 0.97
N LEU A 85 10.53 -1.34 1.91
CA LEU A 85 9.09 -1.32 1.58
C LEU A 85 8.71 -0.03 0.83
N VAL A 86 9.30 1.10 1.19
CA VAL A 86 9.10 2.37 0.49
C VAL A 86 9.66 2.30 -0.93
N GLU A 87 10.91 1.85 -1.09
CA GLU A 87 11.56 1.70 -2.40
C GLU A 87 10.84 0.68 -3.29
N LYS A 88 10.43 -0.46 -2.73
CA LYS A 88 9.61 -1.46 -3.43
C LYS A 88 8.28 -0.85 -3.85
N GLY A 89 7.62 -0.10 -2.97
CA GLY A 89 6.40 0.66 -3.26
C GLY A 89 6.56 1.58 -4.46
N PHE A 90 7.57 2.44 -4.44
CA PHE A 90 7.88 3.34 -5.55
C PHE A 90 8.23 2.60 -6.83
N SER A 91 9.04 1.53 -6.76
CA SER A 91 9.39 0.72 -7.92
C SER A 91 8.14 0.10 -8.56
N SER A 92 7.23 -0.45 -7.74
CA SER A 92 5.96 -1.01 -8.21
C SER A 92 5.07 0.05 -8.86
N VAL A 93 4.97 1.26 -8.28
CA VAL A 93 4.22 2.38 -8.89
C VAL A 93 4.81 2.77 -10.25
N VAL A 94 6.13 2.93 -10.33
CA VAL A 94 6.80 3.26 -11.59
C VAL A 94 6.57 2.17 -12.64
N GLN A 95 6.66 0.89 -12.26
CA GLN A 95 6.37 -0.22 -13.16
C GLN A 95 4.92 -0.22 -13.66
N LEU A 96 3.95 0.04 -12.78
CA LEU A 96 2.54 0.17 -13.14
C LEU A 96 2.31 1.30 -14.14
N LEU A 97 2.90 2.48 -13.92
CA LEU A 97 2.73 3.64 -14.79
C LEU A 97 3.46 3.52 -16.14
N THR A 98 4.61 2.84 -16.19
CA THR A 98 5.49 2.86 -17.37
C THR A 98 5.38 1.63 -18.27
N LYS A 99 5.06 0.45 -17.72
CA LYS A 99 5.16 -0.83 -18.44
C LYS A 99 3.84 -1.56 -18.63
N GLN A 100 2.81 -1.26 -17.84
CA GLN A 100 1.54 -1.95 -17.94
C GLN A 100 0.65 -1.24 -18.98
N ARG A 101 0.44 -1.90 -20.13
CA ARG A 101 -0.44 -1.42 -21.22
C ARG A 101 -1.94 -1.55 -20.91
N ASN A 102 -2.29 -2.10 -19.75
CA ASN A 102 -3.67 -2.34 -19.33
C ASN A 102 -4.03 -1.41 -18.15
N LYS A 103 -5.30 -0.94 -18.12
CA LYS A 103 -5.93 -0.01 -17.16
C LYS A 103 -5.85 -0.44 -15.68
N LEU A 104 -4.66 -0.67 -15.15
CA LEU A 104 -4.43 -0.84 -13.73
C LEU A 104 -4.46 0.54 -13.07
N ASP A 105 -5.31 0.66 -12.06
CA ASP A 105 -5.49 1.89 -11.31
C ASP A 105 -4.84 1.70 -9.95
N ILE A 106 -3.80 2.50 -9.71
CA ILE A 106 -2.97 2.44 -8.51
C ILE A 106 -3.80 2.66 -7.24
N CYS A 107 -4.80 3.53 -7.31
CA CYS A 107 -5.54 4.01 -6.13
C CYS A 107 -6.93 3.39 -6.02
N LEU A 108 -7.68 3.29 -7.12
CA LEU A 108 -9.09 2.89 -7.07
C LEU A 108 -9.28 1.36 -7.01
N LYS A 109 -8.38 0.59 -7.63
CA LYS A 109 -8.53 -0.88 -7.72
C LYS A 109 -7.71 -1.66 -6.69
N GLY A 110 -6.83 -0.98 -5.94
CA GLY A 110 -5.96 -1.64 -4.98
C GLY A 110 -4.87 -2.51 -5.62
N ASP A 111 -4.55 -2.29 -6.90
CA ASP A 111 -3.55 -3.05 -7.66
C ASP A 111 -2.16 -2.96 -7.00
N LEU A 112 -1.82 -1.79 -6.48
CA LEU A 112 -0.58 -1.59 -5.73
C LEU A 112 -0.57 -2.42 -4.43
N ARG A 113 -1.70 -2.49 -3.71
CA ARG A 113 -1.81 -3.31 -2.48
C ARG A 113 -1.62 -4.78 -2.78
N LEU A 114 -2.23 -5.29 -3.85
CA LEU A 114 -2.04 -6.66 -4.31
C LEU A 114 -0.59 -6.95 -4.72
N ASN A 115 0.09 -6.00 -5.36
CA ASN A 115 1.49 -6.15 -5.78
C ASN A 115 2.46 -6.16 -4.58
N LEU A 116 2.21 -5.33 -3.57
CA LEU A 116 3.12 -5.16 -2.43
C LEU A 116 2.95 -6.22 -1.35
N THR A 117 1.78 -6.86 -1.27
CA THR A 117 1.43 -7.84 -0.24
C THR A 117 1.39 -9.27 -0.80
N ASN A 118 1.41 -10.27 0.09
CA ASN A 118 1.18 -11.67 -0.30
C ASN A 118 -0.32 -12.03 -0.36
N ILE A 119 -1.20 -11.03 -0.45
CA ILE A 119 -2.64 -11.24 -0.54
C ILE A 119 -2.94 -11.84 -1.91
N LYS A 120 -3.59 -13.01 -1.93
CA LYS A 120 -4.04 -13.62 -3.18
C LYS A 120 -5.39 -13.00 -3.57
N PRO A 121 -5.54 -12.49 -4.80
CA PRO A 121 -6.83 -12.00 -5.27
C PRO A 121 -7.82 -13.17 -5.40
N ASP A 122 -9.07 -12.92 -5.04
CA ASP A 122 -10.17 -13.85 -5.30
C ASP A 122 -10.57 -13.75 -6.77
N ILE A 123 -9.98 -14.61 -7.59
CA ILE A 123 -10.20 -14.60 -9.03
C ILE A 123 -11.65 -14.93 -9.37
N GLN A 124 -12.31 -15.82 -8.62
CA GLN A 124 -13.67 -16.26 -8.90
C GLN A 124 -14.66 -15.09 -8.77
N ALA A 125 -14.61 -14.40 -7.63
CA ALA A 125 -15.43 -13.21 -7.40
C ALA A 125 -15.19 -12.11 -8.44
N LEU A 126 -13.93 -11.92 -8.88
CA LEU A 126 -13.59 -10.94 -9.90
C LEU A 126 -14.16 -11.30 -11.29
N THR A 127 -14.14 -12.59 -11.66
CA THR A 127 -14.75 -13.04 -12.93
C THR A 127 -16.26 -12.90 -12.93
N GLU A 128 -16.93 -13.20 -11.82
CA GLU A 128 -18.39 -13.06 -11.71
C GLU A 128 -18.85 -11.60 -11.88
N ILE A 129 -18.15 -10.66 -11.23
CA ILE A 129 -18.43 -9.22 -11.38
C ILE A 129 -18.21 -8.76 -12.83
N HIS A 130 -17.13 -9.24 -13.47
CA HIS A 130 -16.83 -8.85 -14.85
C HIS A 130 -17.88 -9.36 -15.85
N GLN A 131 -18.33 -10.60 -15.69
CA GLN A 131 -19.35 -11.21 -16.54
C GLN A 131 -20.71 -10.54 -16.34
N GLY A 132 -21.13 -10.30 -15.09
CA GLY A 132 -22.39 -9.59 -14.81
C GLY A 132 -22.41 -8.14 -15.30
N LEU A 133 -21.26 -7.48 -15.41
CA LEU A 133 -21.13 -6.14 -16.02
C LEU A 133 -21.17 -6.17 -17.56
N MET A 134 -20.84 -7.29 -18.20
CA MET A 134 -20.98 -7.44 -19.66
C MET A 134 -22.44 -7.73 -20.06
N ASP A 135 -23.20 -8.39 -19.21
CA ASP A 135 -24.63 -8.68 -19.43
C ASP A 135 -25.51 -7.41 -19.48
N GLU A 136 -25.04 -6.27 -18.96
CA GLU A 136 -25.76 -4.97 -19.01
C GLU A 136 -25.41 -4.10 -20.25
N VAL A 137 -24.42 -4.49 -21.06
CA VAL A 137 -23.92 -3.67 -22.20
C VAL A 137 -24.45 -4.17 -23.56
N GLU A 138 -25.23 -5.24 -23.59
CA GLU A 138 -25.72 -5.89 -24.82
C GLU A 138 -26.83 -5.16 -25.60
N ASP A 139 -27.24 -3.94 -25.22
CA ASP A 139 -28.34 -3.22 -25.89
C ASP A 139 -27.85 -2.09 -26.83
N PHE A 140 -26.67 -2.25 -27.44
CA PHE A 140 -26.29 -1.44 -28.60
C PHE A 140 -26.75 -2.16 -29.88
N PRO A 141 -27.70 -1.59 -30.64
CA PRO A 141 -28.26 -2.26 -31.81
C PRO A 141 -27.20 -2.49 -32.90
N ASP A 142 -27.16 -3.72 -33.42
CA ASP A 142 -26.29 -4.25 -34.49
C ASP A 142 -26.39 -3.51 -35.84
N ASP A 143 -27.18 -2.45 -35.95
CA ASP A 143 -27.62 -1.86 -37.22
C ASP A 143 -26.75 -0.72 -37.76
N LEU A 144 -25.60 -0.41 -37.13
CA LEU A 144 -24.60 0.45 -37.79
C LEU A 144 -23.55 -0.40 -38.49
N ALA A 145 -23.98 -0.98 -39.61
CA ALA A 145 -23.10 -1.47 -40.64
C ALA A 145 -22.05 -0.39 -40.94
N TYR A 146 -20.79 -0.70 -40.62
CA TYR A 146 -19.64 0.09 -41.02
C TYR A 146 -19.55 -0.06 -42.55
N ASP A 147 -20.05 0.94 -43.27
CA ASP A 147 -19.92 0.99 -44.73
C ASP A 147 -18.44 0.97 -45.07
N SER A 148 -18.04 -0.09 -45.77
CA SER A 148 -16.69 -0.36 -46.22
C SER A 148 -16.40 0.50 -47.44
N ASP A 149 -16.03 1.75 -47.22
CA ASP A 149 -15.33 2.54 -48.23
C ASP A 149 -13.85 2.65 -47.84
N GLU A 150 -13.02 1.86 -48.54
CA GLU A 150 -11.58 2.06 -48.66
C GLU A 150 -11.33 3.42 -49.34
N GLU A 151 -10.95 4.44 -48.57
CA GLU A 151 -10.29 5.64 -49.12
C GLU A 151 -8.89 5.80 -48.52
N GLU A 152 -7.91 5.26 -49.26
CA GLU A 152 -6.69 5.94 -49.71
C GLU A 152 -6.01 6.91 -48.72
N TYR A 153 -5.11 6.37 -47.88
CA TYR A 153 -4.04 7.17 -47.27
C TYR A 153 -2.77 7.05 -48.11
N ASP A 154 -2.74 7.80 -49.21
CA ASP A 154 -1.50 8.11 -49.91
C ASP A 154 -1.20 9.62 -49.83
N ALA A 155 0.10 9.91 -49.68
CA ALA A 155 0.74 11.23 -49.62
C ALA A 155 0.65 11.99 -48.28
N LEU A 156 1.75 11.95 -47.52
CA LEU A 156 2.65 13.11 -47.28
C LEU A 156 3.63 12.76 -46.14
N ASN A 157 4.76 12.17 -46.49
CA ASN A 157 6.02 12.38 -45.79
C ASN A 157 7.16 11.89 -46.68
N ASP A 158 7.41 12.66 -47.74
CA ASP A 158 8.70 12.66 -48.42
C ASP A 158 9.12 14.12 -48.60
N GLU A 159 9.80 14.66 -47.59
CA GLU A 159 10.82 15.69 -47.79
C GLU A 159 11.99 15.37 -46.86
N THR A 160 12.91 14.61 -47.43
CA THR A 160 14.35 14.67 -47.27
C THR A 160 14.89 15.93 -46.58
N PHE A 161 15.63 15.74 -45.49
CA PHE A 161 16.86 16.50 -45.27
C PHE A 161 18.00 15.51 -45.03
N GLY A 162 18.87 15.43 -46.03
CA GLY A 162 20.11 14.68 -45.99
C GLY A 162 21.12 15.29 -45.01
N SER A 163 21.92 14.38 -44.46
CA SER A 163 23.33 14.50 -44.09
C SER A 163 24.00 15.88 -44.21
N ASP A 164 24.65 16.32 -43.13
CA ASP A 164 26.12 16.26 -43.09
C ASP A 164 26.69 16.47 -41.68
N ALA A 165 27.81 15.77 -41.45
CA ALA A 165 28.60 15.71 -40.24
C ALA A 165 29.34 17.03 -39.93
N ILE A 166 29.85 17.17 -38.70
CA ILE A 166 31.23 17.54 -38.33
C ILE A 166 31.28 17.87 -36.82
N GLY A 167 32.28 17.32 -36.12
CA GLY A 167 33.00 18.10 -35.12
C GLY A 167 33.02 17.57 -33.69
N GLU A 168 34.06 16.78 -33.39
CA GLU A 168 34.62 16.63 -32.05
C GLU A 168 34.94 18.00 -31.41
N SER A 169 34.65 18.17 -30.11
CA SER A 169 35.59 18.79 -29.17
C SER A 169 35.14 18.69 -27.72
N LYS A 170 36.05 18.16 -26.90
CA LYS A 170 36.23 18.42 -25.46
C LYS A 170 35.92 19.87 -25.09
N ILE A 171 35.23 20.09 -23.98
CA ILE A 171 35.80 20.56 -22.68
C ILE A 171 34.95 19.92 -21.57
#